data_AF-A0A3C2E5D8-F1
#
_entry.id   AF-A0A3C2E5D8-F1
#
_cell.length_a   1.000
_cell.length_b   1.000
_cell.length_c   1.000
_cell.angle_alpha   90.00
_cell.angle_beta   90.00
_cell.angle_gamma   90.00
#
_symmetry.space_group_name_H-M   'P 1'
#
loop_
_entity.id
_entity.type
_entity.pdbx_description
1 polymer ?
#
loop_
_entity_poly.entity_id
_entity_poly.type
_entity_poly.pdbx_seq_one_letter_code
_entity_poly.pdbx_strand_id
1 'polypeptide(L)' 'SLSTRITDNWSFGYSVTRDLEADVSRLQSAGFTYRDYCTELAIIYQRENYTYGVLGPSESVQIRLTLFTLGSVGSED' A
#
# COMPACT_ATOMS: atom_id res chain seq x y z
N SER A 1 -7.27 7.10 -7.49
CA SER A 1 -6.58 6.94 -6.21
C SER A 1 -6.43 8.30 -5.55
N LEU A 2 -6.37 8.34 -4.22
CA LEU A 2 -6.13 9.52 -3.41
C LEU A 2 -4.86 9.27 -2.58
N SER A 3 -4.02 10.29 -2.45
CA SER A 3 -2.89 10.28 -1.53
C SER A 3 -2.77 11.66 -0.90
N THR A 4 -2.53 11.71 0.40
CA THR A 4 -2.31 12.96 1.14
C THR A 4 -1.18 12.81 2.13
N ARG A 5 -0.40 13.87 2.28
CA ARG A 5 0.56 14.00 3.38
C ARG A 5 -0.22 14.39 4.65
N ILE A 6 0.08 13.73 5.77
CA ILE A 6 -0.50 14.04 7.10
C ILE A 6 0.51 14.85 7.92
N THR A 7 1.77 14.42 7.92
CA THR A 7 2.91 15.15 8.49
C THR A 7 4.11 15.02 7.54
N ASP A 8 5.26 15.62 7.86
CA ASP A 8 6.45 15.56 7.01
C ASP A 8 6.87 14.13 6.64
N ASN A 9 6.70 13.17 7.57
CA ASN A 9 7.09 11.78 7.38
C ASN A 9 5.92 10.82 7.13
N TRP A 10 4.67 11.23 7.39
CA TRP A 10 3.51 10.37 7.25
C TRP A 10 2.64 10.76 6.05
N SER A 11 2.22 9.74 5.30
CA SER A 11 1.20 9.87 4.27
C SER A 11 0.11 8.82 4.43
N PHE A 12 -1.09 9.16 3.97
CA PHE A 12 -2.21 8.26 3.83
C PHE A 12 -2.58 8.11 2.36
N GLY A 13 -2.82 6.87 1.94
CA GLY A 13 -3.24 6.52 0.59
C GLY A 13 -4.54 5.73 0.61
N TYR A 14 -5.39 5.98 -0.37
CA TYR A 14 -6.59 5.19 -0.65
C TYR A 14 -6.72 4.95 -2.15
N SER A 15 -7.08 3.73 -2.55
CA SER A 15 -7.34 3.39 -3.94
C SER A 15 -8.55 2.48 -4.07
N VAL A 16 -9.30 2.66 -5.15
CA VAL A 16 -10.43 1.82 -5.52
C VAL A 16 -10.43 1.59 -7.02
N THR A 17 -10.62 0.33 -7.42
CA THR A 17 -10.90 -0.08 -8.80
C THR A 17 -12.34 -0.57 -8.84
N ARG A 18 -13.19 0.13 -9.60
CA ARG A 18 -14.61 -0.18 -9.73
C ARG A 18 -14.91 -0.74 -11.11
N ASP A 19 -15.71 -1.80 -11.13
CA ASP A 19 -16.42 -2.24 -12.32
C ASP A 19 -17.75 -1.50 -12.38
N LEU A 20 -17.94 -0.69 -13.43
CA LEU A 20 -19.16 0.11 -13.59
C LEU A 20 -20.31 -0.69 -14.19
N GLU A 21 -20.02 -1.77 -14.92
CA GLU A 21 -21.04 -2.62 -15.53
C GLU A 21 -21.64 -3.57 -14.48
N ALA A 22 -20.78 -4.20 -13.68
CA ALA A 22 -21.19 -5.10 -12.62
C ALA A 22 -21.56 -4.37 -11.30
N ASP A 23 -21.42 -3.04 -11.25
CA ASP A 23 -21.66 -2.19 -10.07
C ASP A 23 -20.91 -2.63 -8.79
N VAL A 24 -19.69 -3.15 -8.95
CA VAL A 24 -18.88 -3.68 -7.84
C VAL A 24 -17.49 -3.07 -7.77
N SER A 25 -16.98 -2.89 -6.55
CA SER A 25 -15.56 -2.58 -6.32
C SER A 25 -14.74 -3.86 -6.37
N ARG A 26 -13.85 -3.99 -7.37
CA ARG A 26 -12.98 -5.16 -7.58
C ARG A 26 -11.75 -5.15 -6.68
N LEU A 27 -11.21 -3.97 -6.38
CA LEU A 27 -10.05 -3.80 -5.51
C LEU A 27 -10.21 -2.52 -4.69
N GLN A 28 -9.97 -2.61 -3.39
CA GLN A 28 -9.92 -1.48 -2.49
C GLN A 28 -8.67 -1.57 -1.63
N SER A 29 -7.92 -0.48 -1.49
CA SER A 29 -6.78 -0.42 -0.60
C SER A 29 -6.76 0.89 0.18
N ALA A 30 -6.34 0.81 1.43
CA ALA A 30 -6.10 1.94 2.30
C ALA A 30 -4.80 1.70 3.05
N GLY A 31 -3.96 2.72 3.23
CA GLY A 31 -2.71 2.52 3.93
C GLY A 31 -2.09 3.79 4.46
N PHE A 32 -1.24 3.60 5.45
CA PHE A 32 -0.35 4.63 5.97
C PHE A 32 1.08 4.27 5.63
N THR A 33 1.84 5.29 5.27
CA THR A 33 3.26 5.16 4.94
C THR A 33 4.04 6.17 5.76
N TYR A 34 4.97 5.67 6.57
CA TYR A 34 6.02 6.45 7.20
C TYR A 34 7.28 6.37 6.33
N ARG A 35 7.93 7.50 6.08
CA ARG A 35 9.19 7.57 5.35
C ARG A 35 10.17 8.51 6.03
N ASP A 36 11.39 8.03 6.22
CA ASP A 36 12.55 8.83 6.58
C ASP A 36 13.64 8.76 5.49
N TYR A 37 14.86 9.16 5.83
CA TYR A 37 15.98 9.21 4.89
C TYR A 37 16.42 7.84 4.38
N CYS A 38 16.34 6.79 5.21
CA CYS A 38 16.86 5.46 4.90
C CYS A 38 15.77 4.40 4.78
N THR A 39 14.57 4.67 5.26
CA THR A 39 13.54 3.65 5.44
C THR A 39 12.16 4.14 5.01
N GLU A 40 11.35 3.19 4.55
CA GLU A 40 9.92 3.36 4.40
C GLU A 40 9.20 2.16 5.02
N LEU A 41 8.23 2.45 5.89
CA LEU A 41 7.32 1.47 6.47
C LEU A 41 5.90 1.77 5.97
N ALA A 42 5.26 0.81 5.32
CA ALA A 42 3.87 0.89 4.91
C ALA A 42 3.03 -0.19 5.58
N ILE A 43 1.86 0.21 6.09
CA ILE A 43 0.80 -0.69 6.56
C ILE A 43 -0.39 -0.51 5.63
N ILE A 44 -0.78 -1.58 4.95
CA ILE A 44 -1.77 -1.53 3.87
C ILE A 44 -2.86 -2.56 4.15
N TYR A 45 -4.10 -2.10 4.29
CA TYR A 45 -5.27 -2.95 4.19
C TYR A 45 -5.68 -3.05 2.71
N GLN A 46 -6.00 -4.26 2.26
CA GLN A 46 -6.44 -4.53 0.90
C GLN A 46 -7.60 -5.52 0.90
N ARG A 47 -8.65 -5.20 0.14
CA ARG A 47 -9.79 -6.06 -0.13
C ARG A 47 -9.90 -6.31 -1.62
N GLU A 48 -9.97 -7.57 -2.02
CA GLU A 48 -10.09 -7.98 -3.42
C GLU A 48 -11.38 -8.76 -3.68
N ASN A 49 -11.98 -8.50 -4.84
CA ASN A 49 -13.21 -9.10 -5.30
C ASN A 49 -13.06 -9.50 -6.78
N TYR A 50 -12.05 -10.33 -7.05
CA TYR A 50 -11.76 -10.87 -8.39
C TYR A 50 -12.25 -12.31 -8.60
N THR A 51 -12.71 -12.99 -7.54
CA THR A 51 -13.12 -14.39 -7.61
C THR A 51 -14.51 -14.53 -8.23
N TYR A 52 -14.58 -15.21 -9.36
CA TYR A 52 -15.83 -15.74 -9.91
C TYR A 52 -16.23 -16.99 -9.11
N GLY A 53 -17.19 -16.90 -8.18
CA GLY A 53 -17.69 -18.06 -7.42
C GLY A 53 -18.26 -17.75 -6.03
N VAL A 54 -18.50 -18.80 -5.23
CA VAL A 54 -19.13 -18.75 -3.89
C VAL A 54 -18.20 -18.24 -2.79
N LEU A 55 -16.92 -18.04 -3.11
CA LEU A 55 -15.95 -17.50 -2.18
C LEU A 55 -16.09 -15.97 -2.23
N GLY A 56 -16.50 -15.40 -1.11
CA GLY A 56 -16.60 -13.96 -0.93
C GLY A 56 -15.25 -13.24 -1.08
N PRO A 57 -15.23 -11.92 -0.88
CA PRO A 57 -14.02 -11.12 -1.07
C PRO A 57 -12.89 -11.56 -0.14
N SER A 58 -11.65 -11.48 -0.62
CA SER A 58 -10.45 -11.70 0.18
C SER A 58 -10.00 -10.39 0.82
N GLU A 59 -9.49 -10.48 2.05
CA GLU A 59 -8.99 -9.33 2.81
C GLU A 59 -7.60 -9.63 3.34
N SER A 60 -6.72 -8.63 3.32
CA SER A 60 -5.36 -8.75 3.83
C SER A 60 -4.89 -7.47 4.50
N VAL A 61 -3.99 -7.63 5.47
CA VAL A 61 -3.18 -6.54 6.03
C VAL A 61 -1.72 -6.86 5.71
N GLN A 62 -1.05 -5.94 5.05
CA GLN A 62 0.33 -6.07 4.60
C GLN A 62 1.21 -5.08 5.36
N ILE A 63 2.37 -5.54 5.82
CA ILE A 63 3.43 -4.69 6.34
C ILE A 63 4.58 -4.75 5.35
N ARG A 64 5.02 -3.60 4.86
CA ARG A 64 6.10 -3.48 3.89
C ARG A 64 7.20 -2.58 4.44
N LEU A 65 8.39 -3.14 4.62
CA LEU A 65 9.59 -2.40 4.96
C LEU A 65 10.48 -2.28 3.71
N THR A 66 10.84 -1.06 3.34
CA THR A 66 11.79 -0.76 2.27
C THR A 66 12.99 -0.06 2.89
N LEU A 67 14.20 -0.56 2.61
CA LEU A 67 15.45 0.07 3.01
C LEU A 67 16.09 0.70 1.77
N PHE A 68 16.25 2.01 1.80
CA PHE A 68 17.03 2.73 0.80
C PHE A 68 18.50 2.58 1.17
N THR A 69 19.28 1.93 0.31
CA THR A 69 20.72 1.85 0.53
C THR A 69 21.31 3.26 0.44
N LEU A 70 22.13 3.62 1.43
CA LEU A 70 23.11 4.68 1.23
C LEU A 70 24.14 4.10 0.25
N GLY A 71 24.48 4.83 -0.80
CA GLY A 71 25.44 4.39 -1.81
C GLY A 71 26.89 4.28 -1.33
N SER A 72 27.15 3.63 -0.19
CA SER A 72 28.47 3.17 0.25
C SER A 72 28.33 2.16 1.40
N VAL A 73 28.00 0.91 1.08
CA VAL A 73 28.37 -0.21 1.95
C VAL A 73 29.60 -0.83 1.28
N GLY A 74 30.79 -0.35 1.65
CA GLY A 74 32.06 -0.87 1.12
C GLY A 74 33.02 0.20 0.59
N SER A 75 33.59 0.99 1.49
CA SER A 75 34.97 1.49 1.33
C SER A 75 35.57 1.57 2.74
N GLU A 76 35.97 0.40 3.23
CA GLU A 76 36.98 0.30 4.27
C GLU A 76 38.32 0.54 3.56
N ASP A 77 38.90 1.72 3.75
CA ASP A 77 40.34 1.95 3.64
C ASP A 77 40.97 1.72 5.02
#